data_AF-A0A542Q5E9-F1
#
_entry.id   AF-A0A542Q5E9-F1
#
_cell.length_a   1.000
_cell.length_b   1.000
_cell.length_c   1.000
_cell.angle_alpha   90.00
_cell.angle_beta   90.00
_cell.angle_gamma   90.00
#
_symmetry.space_group_name_H-M   'P 1'
#
loop_
_entity.id
_entity.type
_entity.pdbx_description
1 polymer ?
#
loop_
_entity_poly.entity_id
_entity_poly.type
_entity_poly.pdbx_seq_one_letter_code
_entity_poly.pdbx_strand_id
1 'polypeptide(L)' 'MALKRHSFVRRRLTAGFTQESLAEALNVERSTVSRWESGKAAPQPYLRPRLAAEYRPTE' A
#
# COMPACT_ATOMS: atom_id res chain seq x y z
N MET A 1 -6.79 12.13 -13.55
CA MET A 1 -5.83 11.90 -12.46
C MET A 1 -5.47 10.42 -12.32
N ALA A 2 -4.65 9.88 -13.24
CA ALA A 2 -4.31 8.45 -13.31
C ALA A 2 -2.97 8.07 -12.66
N LEU A 3 -2.17 9.04 -12.18
CA LEU A 3 -0.82 8.80 -11.64
C LEU A 3 -0.78 8.12 -10.25
N LYS A 4 -1.87 8.13 -9.47
CA LYS A 4 -1.86 7.54 -8.12
C LYS A 4 -1.99 6.00 -8.12
N ARG A 5 -2.73 5.42 -9.08
CA ARG A 5 -3.06 3.98 -9.14
C ARG A 5 -1.83 3.07 -9.25
N HIS A 6 -0.86 3.44 -10.09
CA HIS A 6 0.35 2.65 -10.27
C HIS A 6 1.36 2.79 -9.12
N SER A 7 1.28 3.89 -8.37
CA SER A 7 2.26 4.16 -7.31
C SER A 7 2.08 3.26 -6.09
N PHE A 8 0.88 2.76 -5.80
CA PHE A 8 0.67 1.88 -4.64
C PHE A 8 1.03 0.44 -4.94
N VAL A 9 0.60 -0.09 -6.10
CA VAL A 9 0.94 -1.44 -6.56
C VAL A 9 2.46 -1.60 -6.67
N ARG A 10 3.12 -0.66 -7.36
CA ARG A 10 4.57 -0.70 -7.53
C ARG A 10 5.29 -0.66 -6.19
N ARG A 11 4.78 0.14 -5.24
CA ARG A 11 5.31 0.18 -3.89
C ARG A 11 5.17 -1.16 -3.19
N ARG A 12 3.96 -1.70 -3.09
CA ARG A 12 3.72 -3.01 -2.49
C ARG A 12 4.67 -4.08 -3.05
N LEU A 13 4.85 -4.12 -4.38
CA LEU A 13 5.73 -5.08 -5.04
C LEU A 13 7.22 -4.87 -4.74
N THR A 14 7.71 -3.62 -4.75
CA THR A 14 9.12 -3.32 -4.41
C THR A 14 9.44 -3.68 -2.96
N ALA A 15 8.48 -3.56 -2.06
CA ALA A 15 8.61 -4.00 -0.67
C ALA A 15 8.40 -5.52 -0.51
N GLY A 16 8.17 -6.28 -1.60
CA GLY A 16 8.02 -7.74 -1.57
C GLY A 16 6.67 -8.24 -1.02
N PHE A 17 5.70 -7.35 -0.82
CA PHE A 17 4.41 -7.74 -0.24
C PHE A 17 3.42 -8.23 -1.29
N THR A 18 2.63 -9.23 -0.92
CA THR A 18 1.36 -9.57 -1.56
C THR A 18 0.24 -8.65 -1.03
N GLN A 19 -0.92 -8.59 -1.69
CA GLN A 19 -2.05 -7.82 -1.14
C GLN A 19 -2.47 -8.35 0.24
N GLU A 20 -2.36 -9.66 0.44
CA GLU A 20 -2.73 -10.34 1.69
C GLU A 20 -1.72 -10.06 2.80
N SER A 21 -0.42 -10.26 2.55
CA SER A 21 0.61 -9.95 3.55
C SER A 21 0.66 -8.46 3.92
N LEU A 22 0.42 -7.55 2.96
CA LEU A 22 0.28 -6.13 3.27
C LEU A 22 -0.97 -5.85 4.11
N ALA A 23 -2.07 -6.54 3.82
CA ALA A 23 -3.31 -6.41 4.57
C ALA A 23 -3.11 -6.88 6.02
N GLU A 24 -2.44 -8.02 6.23
CA GLU A 24 -2.08 -8.54 7.54
C GLU A 24 -1.13 -7.60 8.30
N ALA A 25 -0.06 -7.13 7.63
CA ALA A 25 0.91 -6.21 8.24
C ALA A 25 0.28 -4.88 8.69
N LEU A 26 -0.73 -4.40 7.95
CA LEU A 26 -1.46 -3.17 8.27
C LEU A 26 -2.73 -3.43 9.10
N ASN A 27 -3.04 -4.69 9.40
CA ASN A 27 -4.27 -5.16 10.04
C ASN A 27 -5.54 -4.60 9.38
N VAL A 28 -5.60 -4.66 8.05
CA VAL A 28 -6.74 -4.26 7.22
C VAL A 28 -7.22 -5.45 6.40
N GLU A 29 -8.40 -5.31 5.79
CA GLU A 29 -8.91 -6.34 4.89
C GLU A 29 -8.22 -6.29 3.51
N ARG A 30 -8.00 -7.44 2.86
CA ARG A 30 -7.44 -7.51 1.50
C ARG A 30 -8.23 -6.68 0.48
N SER A 31 -9.57 -6.62 0.58
CA SER A 31 -10.35 -5.75 -0.31
C SER A 31 -10.05 -4.26 -0.11
N THR A 32 -9.63 -3.86 1.09
CA THR A 32 -9.20 -2.48 1.37
C THR A 32 -7.93 -2.14 0.60
N VAL A 33 -6.95 -3.05 0.58
CA VAL A 33 -5.75 -2.92 -0.25
C VAL A 33 -6.09 -2.84 -1.74
N SER A 34 -7.00 -3.70 -2.22
CA SER A 34 -7.50 -3.66 -3.61
C SER A 34 -8.20 -2.34 -3.95
N ARG A 35 -8.98 -1.76 -3.02
CA ARG A 35 -9.58 -0.42 -3.17
C ARG A 35 -8.54 0.69 -3.24
N TRP A 36 -7.43 0.58 -2.50
CA TRP A 36 -6.31 1.53 -2.60
C TRP A 36 -5.63 1.46 -3.95
N GLU A 37 -5.33 0.24 -4.44
CA GLU A 37 -4.70 0.03 -5.74
C GLU A 37 -5.58 0.49 -6.91
N SER A 38 -6.89 0.23 -6.82
CA SER A 38 -7.87 0.72 -7.79
C SER A 38 -8.21 2.20 -7.63
N GLY A 39 -7.64 2.90 -6.65
CA GLY A 39 -7.86 4.32 -6.39
C GLY A 39 -9.29 4.66 -5.96
N LYS A 40 -10.09 3.66 -5.54
CA LYS A 40 -11.43 3.84 -4.98
C LYS A 40 -11.38 4.33 -3.52
N ALA A 41 -10.27 4.05 -2.82
CA ALA A 41 -10.01 4.52 -1.47
C ALA A 41 -8.55 4.97 -1.33
N ALA A 42 -8.25 5.73 -0.29
CA ALA A 42 -6.88 6.09 0.07
C ALA A 42 -6.53 5.49 1.44
N PRO A 43 -5.26 5.11 1.67
CA PRO A 43 -4.82 4.67 2.99
C PRO A 43 -4.95 5.79 4.01
N GLN A 44 -5.36 5.43 5.21
CA GLN A 44 -5.59 6.38 6.29
C GLN A 44 -4.27 7.05 6.74
N PRO A 45 -4.29 8.31 7.23
CA PRO A 45 -3.08 9.05 7.58
C PRO A 45 -2.15 8.32 8.56
N TYR A 46 -2.70 7.57 9.52
CA TYR A 46 -1.92 6.80 10.50
C TYR A 46 -1.19 5.59 9.90
N LEU A 47 -1.59 5.12 8.72
CA LEU A 47 -0.90 4.03 8.02
C LEU A 47 0.30 4.54 7.22
N ARG A 48 0.37 5.85 6.92
CA ARG A 48 1.48 6.45 6.19
C ARG A 48 2.85 6.23 6.86
N PRO A 49 3.03 6.40 8.18
CA PRO A 49 4.32 6.10 8.80
C PRO A 49 4.67 4.61 8.79
N ARG A 50 3.69 3.70 8.90
CA ARG A 50 3.95 2.25 8.76
C ARG A 50 4.34 1.88 7.34
N LEU A 51 3.63 2.42 6.37
CA LEU A 51 3.99 2.31 4.96
C LEU A 51 5.39 2.87 4.73
N ALA A 52 5.73 4.06 5.25
CA ALA A 52 7.06 4.65 5.09
C ALA A 52 8.17 3.91 5.85
N ALA A 53 7.88 3.30 7.00
CA ALA A 53 8.84 2.51 7.76
C ALA A 53 9.17 1.19 7.08
N GLU A 54 8.17 0.54 6.48
CA GLU A 54 8.36 -0.62 5.61
C GLU A 54 9.09 -0.24 4.31
N TYR A 55 8.87 1.00 3.86
CA TYR A 55 9.45 1.57 2.66
C TYR A 55 10.73 2.35 2.95
N ARG A 56 11.77 1.69 3.47
CA ARG A 56 13.10 2.30 3.46
C ARG A 56 13.53 2.46 1.99
N PRO A 57 13.69 3.68 1.44
CA PRO A 57 14.34 3.79 0.15
C PRO A 57 15.78 3.31 0.33
N THR A 58 16.13 2.18 -0.26
CA THR A 58 17.52 1.90 -0.62
C THR A 58 17.87 2.87 -1.74
N GLU A 59 18.56 3.94 -1.35
CA GLU A 59 19.33 4.93 -2.13
C GLU A 59 18.61 5.71 -3.25
#